data_AF-A0A946Q822-F1
#
_entry.id   AF-A0A946Q822-F1
#
_cell.length_a   1.000
_cell.length_b   1.000
_cell.length_c   1.000
_cell.angle_alpha   90.00
_cell.angle_beta   90.00
_cell.angle_gamma   90.00
#
_symmetry.space_group_name_H-M   'P 1'
#
loop_
_entity.id
_entity.type
_entity.pdbx_description
1 polymer ?
#
loop_
_entity_poly.entity_id
_entity_poly.type
_entity_poly.pdbx_seq_one_letter_code
_entity_poly.pdbx_strand_id
1 'polypeptide(L)'
;MKPIVISSHDGWYQLSQITTWDGTEKPKPDNHGKKATQYWRKLDDGRVQCEVCPRFCKLRNGQQGLCFVRACENDQIVLTTYGRSSGFCIDPIEKKPLNHFLPGTPVLSFGTAGCNLACKFCQNWDMSKSREMDKLADEASPRKLAEVAEETGCKSIAFTYNDPVIFLEYAVDAALA
;
A
#
# COMPACT_ATOMS: atom_id res chain seq x y z
N MET A 1 -26.21 -2.49 18.94
CA MET A 1 -25.10 -3.31 18.41
C MET A 1 -25.69 -4.16 17.27
N LYS A 2 -25.59 -3.70 16.01
CA LYS A 2 -26.01 -4.54 14.88
C LYS A 2 -24.82 -5.44 14.52
N PRO A 3 -25.01 -6.75 14.34
CA PRO A 3 -23.94 -7.64 13.90
C PRO A 3 -23.46 -7.18 12.52
N ILE A 4 -22.16 -7.00 12.37
CA ILE A 4 -21.54 -6.86 11.06
C ILE A 4 -21.71 -8.22 10.38
N VAL A 5 -22.60 -8.28 9.39
CA VAL A 5 -22.81 -9.50 8.60
C VAL A 5 -21.68 -9.57 7.57
N ILE A 6 -20.62 -10.31 7.91
CA ILE A 6 -19.49 -10.60 7.05
C ILE A 6 -19.92 -11.73 6.09
N SER A 7 -20.44 -11.40 4.91
CA SER A 7 -20.73 -12.40 3.87
C SER A 7 -19.54 -12.51 2.92
N SER A 8 -18.78 -13.59 3.04
CA SER A 8 -17.66 -13.96 2.18
C SER A 8 -18.15 -14.40 0.79
N HIS A 9 -17.67 -13.75 -0.26
CA HIS A 9 -17.33 -14.42 -1.52
C HIS A 9 -15.94 -13.89 -1.90
N ASP A 10 -14.98 -14.80 -1.98
CA ASP A 10 -13.61 -14.62 -2.52
C ASP A 10 -12.53 -13.93 -1.65
N GLY A 11 -12.82 -13.56 -0.40
CA GLY A 11 -11.78 -13.25 0.60
C GLY A 11 -11.02 -11.94 0.39
N TRP A 12 -11.45 -11.10 -0.55
CA TRP A 12 -10.99 -9.74 -0.76
C TRP A 12 -12.10 -8.76 -0.34
N TYR A 13 -11.75 -7.76 0.46
CA TYR A 13 -12.71 -6.76 0.95
C TYR A 13 -12.36 -5.37 0.44
N GLN A 14 -13.38 -4.61 0.05
CA GLN A 14 -13.27 -3.16 -0.12
C GLN A 14 -13.38 -2.47 1.24
N LEU A 15 -12.65 -1.39 1.48
CA LEU A 15 -12.74 -0.61 2.74
C LEU A 15 -14.17 -0.15 3.07
N SER A 16 -14.96 0.17 2.03
CA SER A 16 -16.38 0.52 2.15
C SER A 16 -17.29 -0.64 2.57
N GLN A 17 -16.81 -1.88 2.49
CA GLN A 17 -17.52 -3.08 2.94
C GLN A 17 -17.15 -3.49 4.37
N ILE A 18 -16.08 -2.91 4.93
CA ILE A 18 -15.58 -3.15 6.28
C ILE A 18 -16.15 -2.13 7.28
N THR A 19 -16.54 -0.95 6.80
CA THR A 19 -17.04 0.16 7.62
C THR A 19 -18.50 0.48 7.31
N THR A 20 -19.27 0.93 8.30
CA THR A 20 -20.61 1.53 8.08
C THR A 20 -20.44 2.93 7.51
N TRP A 21 -20.09 3.04 6.23
CA TRP A 21 -19.96 4.32 5.54
C TRP A 21 -21.35 4.81 5.09
N ASP A 22 -21.78 5.97 5.58
CA ASP A 22 -23.14 6.52 5.45
C ASP A 22 -23.39 7.30 4.14
N GLY A 23 -22.46 7.26 3.19
CA GLY A 23 -22.63 7.89 1.88
C GLY A 23 -22.41 9.39 1.86
N THR A 24 -21.94 10.02 2.94
CA THR A 24 -21.60 11.45 2.92
C THR A 24 -20.13 11.65 2.54
N GLU A 25 -19.93 12.30 1.37
CA GLU A 25 -18.69 12.72 0.70
C GLU A 25 -17.40 11.92 0.97
N LYS A 26 -16.91 11.20 -0.05
CA LYS A 26 -15.55 10.64 -0.07
C LYS A 26 -14.55 11.79 0.16
N PRO A 27 -13.70 11.74 1.20
CA PRO A 27 -12.62 12.70 1.34
C PRO A 27 -11.83 12.71 0.04
N LYS A 28 -11.64 13.88 -0.57
CA LYS A 28 -10.76 13.95 -1.73
C LYS A 28 -9.36 13.63 -1.20
N PRO A 29 -8.63 12.65 -1.78
CA PRO A 29 -7.26 12.40 -1.37
C PRO A 29 -6.50 13.72 -1.52
N ASP A 30 -5.94 14.17 -0.40
CA ASP A 30 -5.26 15.44 -0.19
C ASP A 30 -3.97 15.58 -1.04
N ASN A 31 -3.60 14.52 -1.73
CA ASN A 31 -2.59 14.49 -2.77
C ASN A 31 -3.08 13.54 -3.87
N HIS A 32 -2.85 13.83 -5.15
CA HIS A 32 -3.37 13.07 -6.31
C HIS A 32 -2.88 11.60 -6.44
N GLY A 33 -2.87 10.82 -5.36
CA GLY A 33 -2.22 9.51 -5.26
C GLY A 33 -0.70 9.59 -5.24
N LYS A 34 -0.10 10.79 -5.21
CA LYS A 34 1.34 10.98 -5.38
C LYS A 34 2.01 11.56 -4.14
N LYS A 35 3.27 11.20 -3.91
CA LYS A 35 4.09 11.74 -2.82
C LYS A 35 5.54 11.87 -3.29
N ALA A 36 6.14 13.04 -3.11
CA ALA A 36 7.56 13.25 -3.41
C ALA A 36 8.44 12.48 -2.41
N THR A 37 9.66 12.14 -2.83
CA THR A 37 10.66 11.51 -1.95
C THR A 37 11.99 12.24 -2.01
N GLN A 38 12.76 12.10 -0.94
CA GLN A 38 14.15 12.57 -0.85
C GLN A 38 15.17 11.46 -1.17
N TYR A 39 14.72 10.21 -1.32
CA TYR A 39 15.60 9.05 -1.53
C TYR A 39 15.95 8.85 -3.00
N TRP A 40 16.68 9.81 -3.57
CA TRP A 40 17.19 9.76 -4.93
C TRP A 40 18.35 10.73 -5.12
N ARG A 41 19.09 10.56 -6.21
CA ARG A 41 20.14 11.51 -6.61
C ARG A 41 20.13 11.74 -8.11
N LYS A 42 20.57 12.92 -8.54
CA LYS A 42 20.82 13.22 -9.96
C LYS A 42 22.13 12.60 -10.40
N LEU A 43 22.19 12.12 -11.64
CA LEU A 43 23.38 11.60 -12.30
C LEU A 43 23.88 12.60 -13.34
N ASP A 44 25.17 12.52 -13.66
CA ASP A 44 25.84 13.45 -14.60
C ASP A 44 25.26 13.40 -16.02
N ASP A 45 24.64 12.28 -16.40
CA ASP A 45 24.00 12.08 -17.72
C ASP A 45 22.54 12.54 -17.79
N GLY A 46 22.08 13.28 -16.77
CA GLY A 46 20.74 13.84 -16.68
C GLY A 46 19.67 12.87 -16.18
N ARG A 47 20.01 11.61 -15.85
CA ARG A 47 19.07 10.69 -15.18
C ARG A 47 18.97 10.98 -13.69
N VAL A 48 17.92 10.45 -13.07
CA VAL A 48 17.81 10.33 -11.62
C VAL A 48 17.96 8.87 -11.21
N GLN A 49 18.67 8.60 -10.13
CA GLN A 49 18.76 7.29 -9.52
C GLN A 49 17.84 7.24 -8.30
N CYS A 50 16.83 6.38 -8.33
CA CYS A 50 15.98 6.09 -7.18
C CYS A 50 16.76 5.22 -6.17
N GLU A 51 16.80 5.62 -4.91
CA GLU A 51 17.53 4.92 -3.83
C GLU A 51 16.60 4.32 -2.77
N VAL A 52 15.29 4.38 -2.99
CA VAL A 52 14.27 3.83 -2.08
C VAL A 52 14.44 2.33 -1.84
N CYS A 53 14.77 1.57 -2.89
CA CYS A 53 14.87 0.11 -2.81
C CYS A 53 16.17 -0.38 -3.50
N PRO A 54 16.62 -1.62 -3.24
CA PRO A 54 17.93 -2.12 -3.69
C PRO A 54 18.06 -2.32 -5.21
N ARG A 55 17.07 -1.89 -6.01
CA ARG A 55 17.13 -1.91 -7.47
C ARG A 55 17.90 -0.75 -8.07
N PHE A 56 18.03 0.37 -7.35
CA PHE A 56 18.76 1.56 -7.80
C PHE A 56 18.41 2.01 -9.23
N CYS A 57 17.12 2.02 -9.57
CA CYS A 57 16.66 2.31 -10.94
C CYS A 57 17.13 3.70 -11.39
N LYS A 58 17.76 3.77 -12.57
CA LYS A 58 18.23 5.01 -13.21
C LYS A 58 17.22 5.42 -14.27
N LEU A 59 16.48 6.49 -14.02
CA LEU A 59 15.29 6.88 -14.76
C LEU A 59 15.48 8.24 -15.45
N ARG A 60 14.92 8.37 -16.64
CA ARG A 60 14.65 9.67 -17.29
C ARG A 60 13.26 10.15 -16.89
N ASN A 61 13.00 11.44 -17.03
CA ASN A 61 11.67 12.01 -16.84
C ASN A 61 10.61 11.24 -17.64
N GLY A 62 9.48 10.93 -17.00
CA GLY A 62 8.40 10.10 -17.54
C GLY A 62 8.59 8.59 -17.41
N GLN A 63 9.75 8.11 -16.93
CA GLN A 63 9.97 6.67 -16.74
C GLN A 63 9.56 6.20 -15.34
N GLN A 64 9.16 4.93 -15.26
CA GLN A 64 8.90 4.23 -14.00
C GLN A 64 10.01 3.23 -13.69
N GLY A 65 10.28 3.05 -12.40
CA GLY A 65 11.14 2.00 -11.89
C GLY A 65 10.54 0.61 -12.09
N LEU A 66 11.35 -0.42 -11.82
CA LEU A 66 10.94 -1.83 -11.95
C LEU A 66 9.70 -2.17 -11.10
N CYS A 67 9.51 -1.48 -9.98
CA CYS A 67 8.37 -1.66 -9.09
C CYS A 67 7.06 -1.04 -9.61
N PHE A 68 7.09 -0.32 -10.74
CA PHE A 68 5.97 0.40 -11.37
C PHE A 68 5.36 1.56 -10.57
N VAL A 69 5.66 1.69 -9.28
CA VAL A 69 5.08 2.73 -8.41
C VAL A 69 6.02 3.89 -8.07
N ARG A 70 7.29 3.79 -8.47
CA ARG A 70 8.26 4.88 -8.39
C ARG A 70 8.46 5.44 -9.78
N ALA A 71 8.07 6.69 -10.00
CA ALA A 71 8.18 7.38 -11.28
C ALA A 71 9.19 8.52 -11.17
N CYS A 72 9.85 8.83 -12.28
CA CYS A 72 10.57 10.08 -12.45
C CYS A 72 9.61 11.11 -13.08
N GLU A 73 9.27 12.14 -12.32
CA GLU A 73 8.42 13.25 -12.76
C GLU A 73 9.10 14.57 -12.40
N ASN A 74 9.22 15.48 -13.37
CA ASN A 74 9.92 16.76 -13.24
C ASN A 74 11.36 16.59 -12.72
N ASP A 75 12.07 15.58 -13.24
CA ASP A 75 13.43 15.20 -12.83
C ASP A 75 13.57 14.88 -11.33
N GLN A 76 12.50 14.34 -10.72
CA GLN A 76 12.48 13.90 -9.33
C GLN A 76 11.79 12.53 -9.20
N ILE A 77 12.13 11.77 -8.16
CA ILE A 77 11.40 10.54 -7.87
C ILE A 77 10.13 10.86 -7.07
N VAL A 78 9.02 10.27 -7.50
CA VAL A 78 7.72 10.32 -6.82
C VAL A 78 7.17 8.92 -6.62
N LEU A 79 6.48 8.70 -5.49
CA LEU A 79 5.59 7.57 -5.27
C LEU A 79 4.24 7.87 -5.94
N THR A 80 3.67 6.91 -6.67
CA THR A 80 2.40 7.09 -7.39
C THR A 80 1.20 6.38 -6.76
N THR A 81 1.41 5.64 -5.67
CA THR A 81 0.39 4.85 -4.95
C THR A 81 0.05 5.36 -3.55
N TYR A 82 0.42 6.60 -3.23
CA TYR A 82 0.20 7.15 -1.89
C TYR A 82 -1.30 7.24 -1.58
N GLY A 83 -1.70 6.78 -0.40
CA GLY A 83 -3.10 6.83 0.04
C GLY A 83 -4.04 5.88 -0.71
N ARG A 84 -3.49 4.85 -1.38
CA ARG A 84 -4.27 3.87 -2.16
C ARG A 84 -3.86 2.44 -1.83
N SER A 85 -4.80 1.52 -1.92
CA SER A 85 -4.53 0.09 -1.74
C SER A 85 -5.14 -0.77 -2.85
N SER A 86 -4.51 -1.92 -3.10
CA SER A 86 -4.98 -2.96 -4.02
C SER A 86 -5.95 -3.95 -3.36
N GLY A 87 -6.26 -3.77 -2.06
CA GLY A 87 -7.21 -4.59 -1.32
C GLY A 87 -6.87 -4.73 0.15
N PHE A 88 -7.85 -5.20 0.92
CA PHE A 88 -7.75 -5.38 2.37
C PHE A 88 -8.19 -6.77 2.80
N CYS A 89 -7.59 -7.24 3.89
CA CYS A 89 -8.07 -8.40 4.64
C CYS A 89 -7.85 -8.21 6.13
N ILE A 90 -8.81 -8.65 6.95
CA ILE A 90 -8.62 -8.78 8.39
C ILE A 90 -8.41 -10.26 8.67
N ASP A 91 -7.20 -10.59 9.10
CA ASP A 91 -6.76 -11.95 9.38
C ASP A 91 -6.33 -12.08 10.84
N PRO A 92 -6.31 -13.30 11.40
CA PRO A 92 -5.62 -13.54 12.65
C PRO A 92 -4.10 -13.33 12.49
N ILE A 93 -3.44 -12.81 13.53
CA ILE A 93 -2.00 -12.52 13.51
C ILE A 93 -1.15 -13.75 13.17
N GLU A 94 -1.65 -14.95 13.44
CA GLU A 94 -1.01 -16.24 13.16
C GLU A 94 -0.78 -16.51 11.66
N LYS A 95 -1.45 -15.77 10.75
CA LYS A 95 -1.10 -15.82 9.33
C LYS A 95 0.22 -15.11 9.01
N LYS A 96 0.73 -14.27 9.91
CA LYS A 96 1.99 -13.54 9.73
C LYS A 96 3.16 -14.38 10.25
N PRO A 97 4.36 -14.27 9.65
CA PRO A 97 5.52 -15.06 10.04
C PRO A 97 6.16 -14.52 11.33
N LEU A 98 5.39 -14.42 12.42
CA LEU A 98 5.80 -13.89 13.73
C LEU A 98 5.56 -14.97 14.80
N ASN A 99 6.58 -15.25 15.62
CA ASN A 99 6.46 -16.23 16.69
C ASN A 99 5.87 -15.58 17.95
N HIS A 100 4.74 -16.12 18.43
CA HIS A 100 4.10 -15.73 19.70
C HIS A 100 3.91 -14.22 19.87
N PHE A 101 3.53 -13.55 18.77
CA PHE A 101 3.30 -12.11 18.73
C PHE A 101 1.79 -11.83 18.76
N LEU A 102 1.32 -11.21 19.85
CA LEU A 102 -0.09 -10.86 20.08
C LEU A 102 -1.12 -11.98 19.75
N PRO A 103 -0.99 -13.20 20.30
CA PRO A 103 -1.83 -14.34 19.90
C PRO A 103 -3.33 -14.06 19.96
N GLY A 104 -4.06 -14.55 18.95
CA GLY A 104 -5.51 -14.41 18.82
C GLY A 104 -6.02 -13.02 18.44
N THR A 105 -5.13 -12.05 18.23
CA THR A 105 -5.53 -10.70 17.83
C THR A 105 -5.73 -10.58 16.31
N PRO A 106 -6.71 -9.78 15.85
CA PRO A 106 -6.88 -9.50 14.43
C PRO A 106 -5.87 -8.46 13.94
N VAL A 107 -5.45 -8.60 12.68
CA VAL A 107 -4.53 -7.70 11.99
C VAL A 107 -5.14 -7.22 10.66
N LEU A 108 -5.20 -5.91 10.48
CA LEU A 108 -5.60 -5.30 9.21
C LEU A 108 -4.44 -5.41 8.22
N SER A 109 -4.63 -6.12 7.13
CA SER A 109 -3.62 -6.40 6.13
C SER A 109 -3.91 -5.64 4.84
N PHE A 110 -2.88 -5.02 4.27
CA PHE A 110 -2.99 -4.39 2.95
C PHE A 110 -1.66 -4.36 2.19
N GLY A 111 -1.74 -3.89 0.95
CA GLY A 111 -0.59 -3.49 0.15
C GLY A 111 -1.00 -2.61 -1.02
N THR A 112 -0.03 -2.28 -1.87
CA THR A 112 -0.23 -1.40 -3.04
C THR A 112 -0.08 -2.18 -4.35
N ALA A 113 -0.12 -1.52 -5.49
CA ALA A 113 0.22 -2.12 -6.77
C ALA A 113 1.75 -2.28 -6.89
N GLY A 114 2.21 -3.22 -7.72
CA GLY A 114 3.63 -3.36 -8.05
C GLY A 114 4.50 -3.93 -6.92
N CYS A 115 5.77 -4.24 -7.24
CA CYS A 115 6.75 -4.79 -6.31
C CYS A 115 8.17 -4.71 -6.89
N ASN A 116 9.17 -4.44 -6.07
CA ASN A 116 10.60 -4.50 -6.43
C ASN A 116 11.13 -5.95 -6.54
N LEU A 117 10.39 -6.92 -6.00
CA LEU A 117 10.74 -8.34 -6.03
C LEU A 117 10.16 -9.06 -7.26
N ALA A 118 10.84 -10.12 -7.67
CA ALA A 118 10.41 -10.99 -8.77
C ALA A 118 10.27 -12.44 -8.32
N CYS A 119 9.58 -12.64 -7.20
CA CYS A 119 9.35 -13.95 -6.62
C CYS A 119 8.65 -14.87 -7.63
N LYS A 120 9.24 -16.05 -7.87
CA LYS A 120 8.70 -17.06 -8.79
C LYS A 120 7.34 -17.62 -8.35
N PHE A 121 7.11 -17.65 -7.03
CA PHE A 121 5.92 -18.23 -6.41
C PHE A 121 5.18 -17.19 -5.55
N CYS A 122 5.03 -15.97 -6.07
CA CYS A 122 4.30 -14.93 -5.34
C CYS A 122 2.81 -15.30 -5.25
N GLN A 123 2.29 -15.49 -4.04
CA GLN A 123 0.85 -15.73 -3.85
C GLN A 123 0.02 -14.50 -4.23
N ASN A 124 0.61 -13.31 -4.09
CA ASN A 124 -0.02 -12.02 -4.40
C ASN A 124 0.43 -11.49 -5.77
N TRP A 125 0.74 -12.38 -6.72
CA TRP A 125 1.31 -12.00 -8.03
C TRP A 125 0.39 -11.05 -8.80
N ASP A 126 -0.93 -11.24 -8.72
CA ASP A 126 -1.94 -10.43 -9.40
C ASP A 126 -1.86 -8.93 -9.06
N MET A 127 -1.44 -8.59 -7.83
CA MET A 127 -1.26 -7.21 -7.38
C MET A 127 0.19 -6.77 -7.50
N SER A 128 1.14 -7.61 -7.07
CA SER A 128 2.57 -7.28 -7.04
C SER A 128 3.21 -7.18 -8.43
N LYS A 129 2.61 -7.81 -9.45
CA LYS A 129 2.99 -7.68 -10.87
C LYS A 129 2.05 -6.76 -11.65
N SER A 130 1.05 -6.18 -11.01
CA SER A 130 0.16 -5.23 -11.66
C SER A 130 0.93 -3.97 -12.02
N ARG A 131 0.83 -3.61 -13.30
CA ARG A 131 1.11 -2.25 -13.80
C ARG A 131 -0.11 -1.35 -13.72
N GLU A 132 -1.28 -1.97 -13.56
CA GLU A 132 -2.55 -1.28 -13.54
C GLU A 132 -2.74 -0.65 -12.17
N MET A 133 -2.53 0.66 -12.14
CA MET A 133 -2.99 1.52 -11.05
C MET A 133 -4.51 1.43 -10.88
N ASP A 134 -5.22 0.95 -11.91
CA ASP A 134 -6.67 0.75 -11.91
C ASP A 134 -7.12 -0.39 -10.99
N LYS A 135 -6.21 -1.29 -10.58
CA LYS A 135 -6.48 -2.25 -9.49
C LYS A 135 -6.46 -1.60 -8.10
N LEU A 136 -6.01 -0.36 -7.96
CA LEU A 136 -6.09 0.40 -6.71
C LEU A 136 -7.50 0.96 -6.57
N ALA A 137 -8.41 0.15 -6.02
CA ALA A 137 -9.82 0.49 -5.96
C ALA A 137 -10.17 1.36 -4.75
N ASP A 138 -9.36 1.33 -3.68
CA ASP A 138 -9.75 1.88 -2.39
C ASP A 138 -8.86 3.03 -1.93
N GLU A 139 -9.53 4.11 -1.52
CA GLU A 139 -8.93 5.19 -0.76
C GLU A 139 -8.50 4.66 0.60
N ALA A 140 -7.23 4.88 0.91
CA ALA A 140 -6.56 4.31 2.05
C ALA A 140 -5.61 5.37 2.63
N SER A 141 -6.14 6.50 3.08
CA SER A 141 -5.26 7.47 3.73
C SER A 141 -4.66 6.87 5.03
N PRO A 142 -3.45 7.28 5.45
CA PRO A 142 -2.87 6.85 6.73
C PRO A 142 -3.85 6.88 7.91
N ARG A 143 -4.56 7.99 8.05
CA ARG A 143 -5.57 8.17 9.10
C ARG A 143 -6.74 7.20 8.94
N LYS A 144 -7.24 7.00 7.71
CA LYS A 144 -8.35 6.06 7.48
C LYS A 144 -7.96 4.63 7.83
N LEU A 145 -6.70 4.22 7.57
CA LEU A 145 -6.20 2.91 7.99
C LEU A 145 -6.21 2.75 9.51
N ALA A 146 -5.76 3.77 10.25
CA ALA A 146 -5.76 3.76 11.72
C ALA A 146 -7.19 3.69 12.28
N GLU A 147 -8.10 4.52 11.77
CA GLU A 147 -9.52 4.53 12.14
C GLU A 147 -10.17 3.16 11.89
N VAL A 148 -9.96 2.57 10.71
CA VAL A 148 -10.52 1.26 10.38
C VAL A 148 -9.95 0.18 11.30
N ALA A 149 -8.64 0.20 11.58
CA ALA A 149 -8.04 -0.77 12.47
C ALA A 149 -8.63 -0.70 13.89
N GLU A 150 -8.89 0.51 14.39
CA GLU A 150 -9.55 0.73 15.68
C GLU A 150 -11.02 0.25 15.65
N GLU A 151 -11.80 0.66 14.64
CA GLU A 151 -13.21 0.30 14.45
C GLU A 151 -13.41 -1.22 14.37
N THR A 152 -12.48 -1.94 13.75
CA THR A 152 -12.54 -3.40 13.59
C THR A 152 -11.85 -4.17 14.71
N GLY A 153 -11.34 -3.48 15.75
CA GLY A 153 -10.66 -4.08 16.88
C GLY A 153 -9.30 -4.71 16.56
N CYS A 154 -8.71 -4.37 15.40
CA CYS A 154 -7.37 -4.80 15.02
C CYS A 154 -6.33 -4.23 15.98
N LYS A 155 -5.43 -5.09 16.47
CA LYS A 155 -4.31 -4.66 17.32
C LYS A 155 -3.06 -4.31 16.52
N SER A 156 -3.09 -4.51 15.21
CA SER A 156 -1.96 -4.29 14.31
C SER A 156 -2.44 -4.01 12.89
N ILE A 157 -1.58 -3.32 12.13
CA ILE A 157 -1.68 -3.16 10.68
C ILE A 157 -0.45 -3.84 10.05
N ALA A 158 -0.66 -4.62 9.00
CA ALA A 158 0.39 -5.36 8.28
C ALA A 158 0.47 -4.93 6.81
N PHE A 159 1.62 -4.38 6.43
CA PHE A 159 2.00 -4.17 5.05
C PHE A 159 2.56 -5.48 4.47
N THR A 160 1.74 -6.26 3.76
CA THR A 160 2.04 -7.69 3.57
C THR A 160 1.81 -8.23 2.16
N TYR A 161 1.19 -7.46 1.25
CA TYR A 161 0.89 -7.96 -0.09
C TYR A 161 2.01 -7.76 -1.11
N ASN A 162 2.85 -6.77 -0.89
CA ASN A 162 4.06 -6.46 -1.64
C ASN A 162 5.13 -5.89 -0.68
N ASP A 163 6.34 -5.66 -1.17
CA ASP A 163 7.43 -5.12 -0.34
C ASP A 163 7.13 -3.66 0.06
N PRO A 164 6.96 -3.35 1.36
CA PRO A 164 6.60 -2.01 1.81
C PRO A 164 7.64 -0.94 1.53
N VAL A 165 8.89 -1.32 1.28
CA VAL A 165 9.96 -0.38 0.92
C VAL A 165 9.57 0.43 -0.32
N ILE A 166 8.85 -0.16 -1.29
CA ILE A 166 8.50 0.56 -2.53
C ILE A 166 7.51 1.70 -2.28
N PHE A 167 6.79 1.73 -1.16
CA PHE A 167 5.87 2.80 -0.76
C PHE A 167 6.22 3.38 0.62
N LEU A 168 7.52 3.42 0.94
CA LEU A 168 8.08 3.88 2.21
C LEU A 168 7.37 5.07 2.86
N GLU A 169 7.14 6.17 2.13
CA GLU A 169 6.52 7.38 2.69
C GLU A 169 5.11 7.10 3.19
N TYR A 170 4.35 6.28 2.45
CA TYR A 170 3.00 5.88 2.84
C TYR A 170 3.04 4.92 4.03
N ALA A 171 3.97 3.96 4.06
CA ALA A 171 4.13 3.04 5.18
C ALA A 171 4.52 3.77 6.49
N VAL A 172 5.42 4.77 6.41
CA VAL A 172 5.81 5.59 7.56
C VAL A 172 4.65 6.45 8.03
N ASP A 173 3.98 7.17 7.12
CA ASP A 173 2.85 8.02 7.49
C ASP A 173 1.71 7.18 8.12
N ALA A 174 1.45 5.97 7.61
CA ALA A 174 0.47 5.04 8.19
C ALA A 174 0.88 4.46 9.55
N ALA A 175 2.17 4.33 9.83
CA ALA A 175 2.66 3.87 11.13
C ALA A 175 2.68 4.97 12.20
N LEU A 176 2.68 6.24 11.78
CA LEU A 176 2.63 7.41 12.67
C LEU A 176 1.20 7.84 13.04
N ALA A 177 0.21 7.51 12.20
CA ALA A 177 -1.19 7.83 12.40
C ALA A 177 -1.81 7.02 13.56
#